data_AF-A0A3B1CWR2-F1
#
_entry.id   AF-A0A3B1CWR2-F1
#
_cell.length_a   1.000
_cell.length_b   1.000
_cell.length_c   1.000
_cell.angle_alpha   90.00
_cell.angle_beta   90.00
_cell.angle_gamma   90.00
#
_symmetry.space_group_name_H-M   'P 1'
#
loop_
_entity.id
_entity.type
_entity.pdbx_description
1 polymer ?
#
loop_
_entity_poly.entity_id
_entity_poly.type
_entity_poly.pdbx_seq_one_letter_code
_entity_poly.pdbx_strand_id
1 'polypeptide(L)'
;MAKRVAKVGIEKESGYLYFVDKDGDISCAKMARGAKKGGKPKKVAKVGIEKESGFLYFIDKNGDISSAKMVRGGKKKKATKKKAAKKATKKVVKKAVKKATKKKVVTKKVVKKATKKKVVKKVTKKVVKKVTKKKAKKRK
;
A
#
# COMPACT_ATOMS: atom_id res chain seq x y z
N MET A 1 24.18 -27.69 6.50
CA MET A 1 23.85 -28.40 7.76
C MET A 1 23.84 -27.40 8.89
N ALA A 2 22.85 -27.47 9.77
CA ALA A 2 22.84 -26.66 10.99
C ALA A 2 23.59 -27.41 12.10
N LYS A 3 24.34 -26.68 12.93
CA LYS A 3 25.03 -27.20 14.11
C LYS A 3 24.28 -26.74 15.36
N ARG A 4 24.06 -27.64 16.31
CA ARG A 4 23.49 -27.27 17.62
C ARG A 4 24.56 -26.57 18.46
N VAL A 5 24.22 -25.42 19.02
CA VAL A 5 25.12 -24.56 19.81
C VAL A 5 24.82 -24.68 21.30
N ALA A 6 23.54 -24.70 21.67
CA ALA A 6 23.13 -24.86 23.06
C ALA A 6 21.84 -25.69 23.16
N LYS A 7 21.79 -26.54 24.19
CA LYS A 7 20.60 -27.29 24.56
C LYS A 7 19.78 -26.48 25.55
N VAL A 8 18.52 -26.23 25.24
CA VAL A 8 17.61 -25.44 26.11
C VAL A 8 16.28 -26.15 26.29
N GLY A 9 15.75 -26.80 25.24
CA GLY A 9 14.49 -27.54 25.34
C GLY A 9 13.26 -26.66 25.54
N ILE A 10 13.17 -25.51 24.84
CA ILE A 10 11.98 -24.65 24.95
C ILE A 10 10.80 -25.16 24.12
N GLU A 11 9.63 -25.19 24.74
CA GLU A 11 8.37 -25.46 24.06
C GLU A 11 7.84 -24.21 23.34
N LYS A 12 7.45 -24.38 22.08
CA LYS A 12 6.93 -23.29 21.25
C LYS A 12 5.41 -23.23 21.34
N GLU A 13 4.90 -22.21 22.00
CA GLU A 13 3.47 -21.94 22.04
C GLU A 13 2.95 -21.41 20.71
N SER A 14 1.75 -21.85 20.35
CA SER A 14 1.09 -21.39 19.13
C SER A 14 0.73 -19.90 19.23
N GLY A 15 1.03 -19.14 18.17
CA GLY A 15 0.75 -17.70 18.15
C GLY A 15 1.89 -16.79 18.65
N TYR A 16 3.00 -17.38 19.09
CA TYR A 16 4.20 -16.66 19.47
C TYR A 16 5.37 -16.93 18.50
N LEU A 17 6.19 -15.92 18.29
CA LEU A 17 7.46 -16.02 17.59
C LEU A 17 8.56 -16.14 18.63
N TYR A 18 9.33 -17.21 18.54
CA TYR A 18 10.52 -17.42 19.35
C TYR A 18 11.76 -17.11 18.53
N PHE A 19 12.69 -16.34 19.10
CA PHE A 19 13.89 -15.91 18.42
C PHE A 19 15.04 -15.68 19.41
N VAL A 20 16.25 -15.60 18.88
CA VAL A 20 17.45 -15.31 19.65
C VAL A 20 17.70 -13.80 19.62
N ASP A 21 17.73 -13.16 20.79
CA ASP A 21 17.96 -11.73 21.01
C ASP A 21 19.39 -11.30 20.72
N LYS A 22 19.66 -9.98 20.76
CA LYS A 22 21.00 -9.43 20.58
C LYS A 22 21.99 -9.98 21.62
N ASP A 23 21.53 -10.19 22.85
CA ASP A 23 22.33 -10.72 23.95
C ASP A 23 22.57 -12.24 23.86
N GLY A 24 22.06 -12.91 22.81
CA GLY A 24 22.19 -14.36 22.68
C GLY A 24 21.18 -15.18 23.48
N ASP A 25 20.18 -14.51 24.06
CA ASP A 25 19.10 -15.14 24.84
C ASP A 25 17.90 -15.51 23.99
N ILE A 26 17.02 -16.36 24.50
CA ILE A 26 15.76 -16.70 23.85
C ILE A 26 14.65 -15.78 24.35
N SER A 27 13.98 -15.13 23.42
CA SER A 27 12.78 -14.33 23.67
C SER A 27 11.59 -14.79 22.84
N CYS A 28 10.40 -14.55 23.37
CA CYS A 28 9.14 -14.79 22.70
C CYS A 28 8.37 -13.47 22.51
N ALA A 29 7.66 -13.32 21.39
CA ALA A 29 6.78 -12.20 21.14
C ALA A 29 5.49 -12.67 20.46
N LYS A 30 4.34 -12.08 20.82
CA LYS A 30 3.07 -12.41 20.16
C LYS A 30 3.14 -12.00 18.68
N MET A 31 2.86 -12.92 17.77
CA MET A 31 2.94 -12.65 16.33
C MET A 31 1.90 -11.63 15.89
N ALA A 32 2.33 -10.65 15.09
CA ALA A 32 1.42 -9.78 14.35
C ALA A 32 0.76 -10.60 13.22
N ARG A 33 -0.57 -10.59 13.15
CA ARG A 33 -1.33 -11.24 12.07
C ARG A 33 -2.39 -10.28 11.55
N GLY A 34 -2.42 -10.08 10.22
CA GLY A 34 -3.35 -9.18 9.56
C GLY A 34 -3.23 -7.74 10.09
N ALA A 35 -4.35 -7.16 10.51
CA ALA A 35 -4.40 -5.81 11.07
C ALA A 35 -3.98 -5.72 12.56
N LYS A 36 -3.74 -6.86 13.24
CA LYS A 36 -3.40 -6.87 14.67
C LYS A 36 -1.89 -6.66 14.87
N LYS A 37 -1.54 -5.73 15.76
CA LYS A 37 -0.15 -5.47 16.18
C LYS A 37 0.40 -6.66 16.96
N GLY A 38 1.70 -6.90 16.81
CA GLY A 38 2.43 -7.89 17.60
C GLY A 38 2.59 -7.46 19.06
N GLY A 39 2.99 -8.39 19.90
CA GLY A 39 3.27 -8.14 21.32
C GLY A 39 4.69 -7.65 21.56
N LYS A 40 4.94 -7.11 22.76
CA LYS A 40 6.29 -6.81 23.23
C LYS A 40 7.06 -8.13 23.45
N PRO A 41 8.37 -8.17 23.14
CA PRO A 41 9.18 -9.34 23.41
C PRO A 41 9.35 -9.56 24.92
N LYS A 42 9.32 -10.83 25.33
CA LYS A 42 9.57 -11.28 26.71
C LYS A 42 10.68 -12.33 26.67
N LYS A 43 11.67 -12.17 27.55
CA LYS A 43 12.77 -13.12 27.70
C LYS A 43 12.27 -14.40 28.37
N VAL A 44 12.54 -15.55 27.76
CA VAL A 44 12.10 -16.88 28.21
C VAL A 44 13.25 -17.63 28.86
N ALA A 45 14.42 -17.62 28.23
CA ALA A 45 15.61 -18.29 28.74
C ALA A 45 16.85 -17.44 28.51
N LYS A 46 17.70 -17.36 29.54
CA LYS A 46 19.03 -16.76 29.48
C LYS A 46 20.03 -17.84 29.07
N VAL A 47 20.73 -17.63 27.96
CA VAL A 47 21.70 -18.59 27.41
C VAL A 47 23.04 -17.90 27.13
N GLY A 48 23.03 -16.62 26.73
CA GLY A 48 24.25 -15.86 26.51
C GLY A 48 25.11 -16.33 25.32
N ILE A 49 24.49 -16.68 24.19
CA ILE A 49 25.24 -17.14 23.01
C ILE A 49 25.85 -15.97 22.24
N GLU A 50 27.16 -16.07 21.97
CA GLU A 50 27.85 -15.15 21.06
C GLU A 50 27.47 -15.41 19.60
N LYS A 51 27.03 -14.36 18.92
CA LYS A 51 26.63 -14.43 17.51
C LYS A 51 27.81 -14.14 16.60
N GLU A 52 28.27 -15.18 15.91
CA GLU A 52 29.28 -15.04 14.88
C GLU A 52 28.72 -14.42 13.60
N SER A 53 29.53 -13.55 13.00
CA SER A 53 29.19 -12.95 11.71
C SER A 53 29.13 -14.02 10.61
N GLY A 54 28.11 -13.96 9.76
CA GLY A 54 27.92 -14.92 8.67
C GLY A 54 27.12 -16.18 9.03
N PHE A 55 26.68 -16.31 10.29
CA PHE A 55 25.78 -17.38 10.73
C PHE A 55 24.39 -16.86 11.08
N LEU A 56 23.38 -17.72 10.93
CA LEU A 56 22.02 -17.53 11.39
C LEU A 56 21.79 -18.40 12.61
N TYR A 57 21.40 -17.79 13.72
CA TYR A 57 21.03 -18.46 14.96
C TYR A 57 19.51 -18.54 15.04
N PHE A 58 18.98 -19.74 15.29
CA PHE A 58 17.56 -20.00 15.35
C PHE A 58 17.27 -21.13 16.34
N ILE A 59 16.00 -21.24 16.72
CA ILE A 59 15.52 -22.29 17.60
C ILE A 59 14.98 -23.43 16.73
N ASP A 60 15.50 -24.63 16.91
CA ASP A 60 15.11 -25.81 16.14
C ASP A 60 13.75 -26.38 16.57
N LYS A 61 13.41 -27.58 16.08
CA LYS A 61 12.14 -28.24 16.44
C LYS A 61 12.13 -28.78 17.87
N ASN A 62 13.30 -29.11 18.41
CA ASN A 62 13.47 -29.64 19.76
C ASN A 62 13.51 -28.53 20.81
N GLY A 63 13.53 -27.27 20.39
CA GLY A 63 13.63 -26.14 21.29
C GLY A 63 15.08 -25.77 21.65
N ASP A 64 16.06 -26.24 20.89
CA ASP A 64 17.47 -25.96 21.08
C ASP A 64 17.94 -24.84 20.14
N ILE A 65 19.03 -24.16 20.51
CA ILE A 65 19.62 -23.12 19.65
C ILE A 65 20.61 -23.78 18.69
N SER A 66 20.36 -23.57 17.40
CA SER A 66 21.20 -24.06 16.31
C SER A 66 21.70 -22.90 15.44
N SER A 67 22.89 -23.07 14.87
CA SER A 67 23.53 -22.15 13.94
C SER A 67 23.64 -22.76 12.55
N ALA A 68 23.47 -21.92 11.52
CA ALA A 68 23.67 -22.33 10.12
C ALA A 68 24.37 -21.21 9.34
N LYS A 69 25.27 -21.56 8.42
CA LYS A 69 25.96 -20.59 7.56
C LYS A 69 24.93 -19.87 6.67
N MET A 70 24.92 -18.54 6.73
CA MET A 70 23.96 -17.70 6.03
C MET A 70 24.32 -17.62 4.54
N VAL A 71 23.45 -18.12 3.67
CA VAL A 71 23.63 -17.99 2.21
C VAL A 71 23.03 -16.65 1.76
N ARG A 72 23.84 -15.59 1.78
CA ARG A 72 23.44 -14.27 1.31
C ARG A 72 23.47 -14.24 -0.22
N GLY A 73 22.29 -14.28 -0.84
CA GLY A 73 22.12 -14.08 -2.28
C GLY A 73 22.18 -15.37 -3.09
N GLY A 74 21.02 -15.93 -3.43
CA GLY A 74 20.95 -16.88 -4.54
C GLY A 74 21.42 -16.20 -5.82
N LYS A 75 22.12 -16.94 -6.71
CA LYS A 75 22.36 -16.49 -8.10
C LYS A 75 21.05 -15.93 -8.62
N LYS A 76 21.00 -14.64 -9.00
CA LYS A 76 19.87 -14.07 -9.71
C LYS A 76 19.62 -14.99 -10.90
N LYS A 77 18.59 -15.85 -10.87
CA LYS A 77 18.09 -16.47 -12.10
C LYS A 77 17.80 -15.27 -13.00
N LYS A 78 18.53 -15.13 -14.11
CA LYS A 78 18.27 -14.12 -15.15
C LYS A 78 16.78 -14.26 -15.46
N ALA A 79 15.96 -13.40 -14.87
CA ALA A 79 14.58 -13.28 -15.24
C ALA A 79 14.63 -12.79 -16.68
N THR A 80 14.46 -13.70 -17.63
CA THR A 80 14.23 -13.39 -19.04
C THR A 80 13.31 -12.18 -19.08
N LYS A 81 13.77 -11.11 -19.73
CA LYS A 81 13.20 -9.77 -19.90
C LYS A 81 11.75 -9.71 -20.44
N LYS A 82 10.95 -10.78 -20.37
CA LYS A 82 9.63 -10.89 -21.03
C LYS A 82 8.45 -10.30 -20.25
N LYS A 83 8.62 -9.88 -18.97
CA LYS A 83 7.52 -9.28 -18.17
C LYS A 83 7.52 -7.75 -18.07
N ALA A 84 8.59 -7.05 -18.48
CA ALA A 84 8.60 -5.58 -18.53
C ALA A 84 7.89 -5.03 -19.78
N ALA A 85 8.01 -5.71 -20.93
CA ALA A 85 7.39 -5.27 -22.18
C ALA A 85 5.84 -5.36 -22.17
N LYS A 86 5.25 -6.37 -21.50
CA LYS A 86 3.77 -6.51 -21.41
C LYS A 86 3.10 -5.52 -20.43
N LYS A 87 3.85 -4.89 -19.52
CA LYS A 87 3.31 -3.92 -18.56
C LYS A 87 3.32 -2.48 -19.10
N ALA A 88 4.17 -2.19 -20.08
CA ALA A 88 4.20 -0.91 -20.78
C ALA A 88 3.03 -0.78 -21.79
N THR A 89 2.74 -1.83 -22.56
CA THR A 89 1.67 -1.79 -23.58
C THR A 89 0.26 -1.71 -22.99
N LYS A 90 -0.02 -2.35 -21.84
CA LYS A 90 -1.35 -2.24 -21.20
C LYS A 90 -1.62 -0.88 -20.53
N LYS A 91 -0.56 -0.12 -20.21
CA LYS A 91 -0.67 1.20 -19.54
C LYS A 91 -0.95 2.33 -20.54
N VAL A 92 -0.47 2.21 -21.78
CA VAL A 92 -0.73 3.18 -22.86
C VAL A 92 -2.16 3.04 -23.39
N VAL A 93 -2.66 1.80 -23.57
CA VAL A 93 -4.03 1.55 -24.05
C VAL A 93 -5.09 2.02 -23.05
N LYS A 94 -4.92 1.82 -21.74
CA LYS A 94 -5.86 2.34 -20.72
C LYS A 94 -5.85 3.87 -20.59
N LYS A 95 -4.74 4.54 -20.92
CA LYS A 95 -4.63 6.01 -20.85
C LYS A 95 -5.27 6.67 -22.07
N ALA A 96 -5.28 6.03 -23.24
CA ALA A 96 -5.99 6.49 -24.43
C ALA A 96 -7.52 6.39 -24.27
N VAL A 97 -8.04 5.27 -23.75
CA VAL A 97 -9.49 5.05 -23.58
C VAL A 97 -10.10 5.98 -22.51
N LYS A 98 -9.37 6.30 -21.43
CA LYS A 98 -9.82 7.31 -20.44
C LYS A 98 -9.78 8.75 -20.95
N LYS A 99 -8.91 9.07 -21.92
CA LYS A 99 -8.82 10.42 -22.52
C LYS A 99 -9.93 10.64 -23.56
N ALA A 100 -10.33 9.61 -24.30
CA ALA A 100 -11.47 9.66 -25.22
C ALA A 100 -12.82 9.81 -24.51
N THR A 101 -13.02 9.11 -23.38
CA THR A 101 -14.26 9.18 -22.60
C THR A 101 -14.41 10.51 -21.86
N LYS A 102 -13.33 11.11 -21.33
CA LYS A 102 -13.41 12.47 -20.74
C LYS A 102 -13.66 13.57 -21.78
N LYS A 103 -13.13 13.46 -23.01
CA LYS A 103 -13.35 14.46 -24.07
C LYS A 103 -14.82 14.47 -24.55
N LYS A 104 -15.50 13.31 -24.59
CA LYS A 104 -16.91 13.18 -24.98
C LYS A 104 -17.90 13.66 -23.90
N VAL A 105 -17.53 13.59 -22.62
CA VAL A 105 -18.35 14.10 -21.51
C VAL A 105 -18.24 15.63 -21.37
N VAL A 106 -17.06 16.20 -21.64
CA VAL A 106 -16.85 17.66 -21.58
C VAL A 106 -17.54 18.37 -22.75
N THR A 107 -17.54 17.83 -23.97
CA THR A 107 -18.25 18.44 -25.11
C THR A 107 -19.77 18.43 -24.92
N LYS A 108 -20.36 17.37 -24.36
CA LYS A 108 -21.82 17.36 -24.04
C LYS A 108 -22.20 18.34 -22.93
N LYS A 109 -21.33 18.59 -21.94
CA LYS A 109 -21.59 19.57 -20.85
C LYS A 109 -21.49 21.03 -21.31
N VAL A 110 -20.60 21.34 -22.26
CA VAL A 110 -20.44 22.72 -22.78
C VAL A 110 -21.63 23.12 -23.66
N VAL A 111 -22.18 22.21 -24.48
CA VAL A 111 -23.35 22.50 -25.34
C VAL A 111 -24.64 22.69 -24.51
N LYS A 112 -24.83 21.93 -23.42
CA LYS A 112 -25.98 22.14 -22.50
C LYS A 112 -25.86 23.44 -21.67
N LYS A 113 -24.65 23.90 -21.37
CA LYS A 113 -24.43 25.16 -20.62
C LYS A 113 -24.57 26.39 -21.52
N ALA A 114 -24.22 26.29 -22.80
CA ALA A 114 -24.41 27.37 -23.78
C ALA A 114 -25.89 27.61 -24.13
N THR A 115 -26.71 26.56 -24.22
CA THR A 115 -28.15 26.67 -24.50
C THR A 115 -28.93 27.25 -23.32
N LYS A 116 -28.64 26.87 -22.06
CA LYS A 116 -29.26 27.49 -20.88
C LYS A 116 -28.88 28.96 -20.69
N LYS A 117 -27.63 29.36 -20.98
CA LYS A 117 -27.18 30.76 -20.80
C LYS A 117 -27.81 31.72 -21.83
N LYS A 118 -28.15 31.23 -23.04
CA LYS A 118 -28.81 32.04 -24.08
C LYS A 118 -30.31 32.26 -23.78
N VAL A 119 -30.99 31.28 -23.17
CA VAL A 119 -32.39 31.42 -22.72
C VAL A 119 -32.51 32.39 -21.54
N VAL A 120 -31.61 32.29 -20.54
CA VAL A 120 -31.65 33.17 -19.36
C VAL A 120 -31.35 34.64 -19.73
N LYS A 121 -30.41 34.92 -20.64
CA LYS A 121 -30.12 36.30 -21.09
C LYS A 121 -31.26 36.93 -21.89
N LYS A 122 -32.07 36.15 -22.60
CA LYS A 122 -33.21 36.65 -23.38
C LYS A 122 -34.41 36.99 -22.48
N VAL A 123 -34.59 36.24 -21.38
CA VAL A 123 -35.64 36.52 -20.38
C VAL A 123 -35.30 37.75 -19.53
N THR A 124 -34.05 37.89 -19.07
CA THR A 124 -33.65 39.05 -18.24
C THR A 124 -33.68 40.38 -19.00
N LYS A 125 -33.31 40.41 -20.30
CA LYS A 125 -33.42 41.63 -21.12
C LYS A 125 -34.89 42.04 -21.37
N LYS A 126 -35.82 41.09 -21.41
CA LYS A 126 -37.27 41.37 -21.63
C LYS A 126 -37.94 41.91 -20.36
N VAL A 127 -37.53 41.42 -19.18
CA VAL A 127 -38.04 41.90 -17.88
C VAL A 127 -37.55 43.31 -17.58
N VAL A 128 -36.26 43.61 -17.79
CA VAL A 128 -35.70 44.96 -17.54
C VAL A 128 -36.31 46.02 -18.46
N LYS A 129 -36.58 45.70 -19.74
CA LYS A 129 -37.23 46.64 -20.68
C LYS A 129 -38.71 46.91 -20.35
N LYS A 130 -39.38 45.96 -19.66
CA LYS A 130 -40.78 46.12 -19.20
C LYS A 130 -40.85 46.97 -17.93
N VAL A 131 -39.85 46.89 -17.05
CA VAL A 131 -39.78 47.68 -15.80
C VAL A 131 -39.40 49.14 -16.08
N THR A 132 -38.50 49.42 -17.03
CA THR A 132 -38.13 50.81 -17.38
C THR A 132 -39.23 51.56 -18.14
N LYS A 133 -40.00 50.90 -19.02
CA LYS A 133 -41.20 51.51 -19.64
C LYS A 133 -42.34 51.78 -18.65
N LYS A 134 -42.48 50.97 -17.58
CA LYS A 134 -43.52 51.19 -16.56
C LYS A 134 -43.15 52.30 -15.56
N LYS A 135 -41.85 52.52 -15.31
CA LYS A 135 -41.34 53.61 -14.45
C LYS A 135 -41.32 54.98 -15.16
N ALA A 136 -41.21 55.02 -16.49
CA ALA A 136 -41.31 56.25 -17.28
C ALA A 136 -42.76 56.72 -17.53
N LYS A 137 -43.77 55.86 -17.35
CA LYS A 137 -45.21 56.22 -17.47
C LYS A 137 -45.85 56.63 -16.13
N LYS A 138 -45.11 56.57 -15.00
CA LYS A 138 -45.60 56.91 -13.66
C LYS A 138 -44.95 58.17 -13.05
N ARG A 139 -44.29 58.99 -13.89
CA ARG A 139 -43.78 60.33 -13.59
C ARG A 139 -44.24 61.36 -14.65
N LYS A 140 -45.48 61.20 -15.14
CA LYS A 140 -46.28 62.26 -15.75
C LYS A 140 -47.43 62.52 -14.79
#